data_AF-A0A9N7MM72-F1
#
_entry.id   AF-A0A9N7MM72-F1
#
_cell.length_a   1.000
_cell.length_b   1.000
_cell.length_c   1.000
_cell.angle_alpha   90.00
_cell.angle_beta   90.00
_cell.angle_gamma   90.00
#
_symmetry.space_group_name_H-M   'P 1'
#
loop_
_entity.id
_entity.type
_entity.pdbx_description
1 polymer ?
#
loop_
_entity_poly.entity_id
_entity_poly.type
_entity_poly.pdbx_seq_one_letter_code
_entity_poly.pdbx_strand_id
1 'polypeptide(L)'
;SGPRVFQLEKSLSSMDQGSLSVTQYYNAFKSFWDEYVTYRTVIRCTCGACNSCTCNIFDAIYAAQQSNSVMKFLIGLNDSFSSMR
;
A
#
# COMPACT_ATOMS: atom_id res chain seq x y z
N SER A 1 -7.45 -3.24 -17.01
CA SER A 1 -6.75 -2.90 -15.75
C SER A 1 -7.57 -2.00 -14.82
N GLY A 2 -8.19 -0.91 -15.30
CA GLY A 2 -8.93 0.04 -14.46
C GLY A 2 -10.00 -0.56 -13.51
N PRO A 3 -10.92 -1.42 -13.99
CA PRO A 3 -11.95 -2.01 -13.13
C PRO A 3 -11.39 -2.87 -11.98
N ARG A 4 -10.30 -3.60 -12.22
CA ARG A 4 -9.65 -4.44 -11.18
C ARG A 4 -9.00 -3.58 -10.11
N VAL A 5 -8.30 -2.53 -10.52
CA VAL A 5 -7.68 -1.57 -9.60
C VAL A 5 -8.73 -0.93 -8.69
N PHE A 6 -9.86 -0.49 -9.26
CA PHE A 6 -10.95 0.08 -8.47
C PHE A 6 -11.54 -0.92 -7.47
N GLN A 7 -11.71 -2.18 -7.86
CA GLN A 7 -12.15 -3.24 -6.93
C GLN A 7 -11.15 -3.44 -5.79
N LEU A 8 -9.85 -3.51 -6.09
CA LEU A 8 -8.80 -3.65 -5.09
C LEU A 8 -8.76 -2.46 -4.12
N GLU A 9 -8.89 -1.23 -4.62
CA GLU A 9 -8.96 -0.03 -3.76
C GLU A 9 -10.17 -0.05 -2.84
N LYS A 10 -11.33 -0.46 -3.37
CA LYS A 10 -12.54 -0.58 -2.58
C LYS A 10 -12.38 -1.63 -1.49
N SER A 11 -11.87 -2.81 -1.82
CA SER A 11 -11.59 -3.88 -0.86
C SER A 11 -10.60 -3.42 0.21
N LEU A 12 -9.43 -2.90 -0.17
CA LEU A 12 -8.42 -2.41 0.76
C LEU A 12 -8.94 -1.31 1.70
N SER A 13 -9.89 -0.48 1.24
CA SER A 13 -10.46 0.60 2.05
C SER A 13 -11.59 0.14 2.96
N SER A 14 -12.19 -1.02 2.71
CA SER A 14 -13.24 -1.61 3.55
C SER A 14 -12.75 -2.76 4.43
N MET A 15 -11.44 -3.05 4.41
CA MET A 15 -10.86 -4.15 5.19
C MET A 15 -10.62 -3.74 6.64
N ASP A 16 -11.25 -4.46 7.56
CA ASP A 16 -11.00 -4.40 8.99
C ASP A 16 -10.56 -5.76 9.56
N GLN A 17 -9.91 -5.75 10.72
CA GLN A 17 -9.42 -6.94 11.40
C GLN A 17 -10.59 -7.85 11.84
N GLY A 18 -11.68 -7.26 12.34
CA GLY A 18 -12.84 -7.99 12.83
C GLY A 18 -12.46 -9.07 13.85
N SER A 19 -12.87 -10.32 13.56
CA SER A 19 -12.59 -11.48 14.40
C SER A 19 -11.25 -12.19 14.10
N LEU A 20 -10.48 -11.70 13.13
CA LEU A 20 -9.19 -12.30 12.77
C LEU A 20 -8.11 -11.93 13.79
N SER A 21 -7.12 -12.83 13.95
CA SER A 21 -5.86 -12.44 14.55
C SER A 21 -5.15 -11.38 13.70
N VAL A 22 -4.29 -10.56 14.31
CA VAL A 22 -3.52 -9.53 13.61
C VAL A 22 -2.71 -10.12 12.45
N THR A 23 -2.09 -11.29 12.65
CA THR A 23 -1.32 -11.99 11.61
C THR A 23 -2.18 -12.42 10.43
N GLN A 24 -3.37 -12.97 10.69
CA GLN A 24 -4.30 -13.37 9.62
C GLN A 24 -4.79 -12.15 8.83
N TYR A 25 -5.15 -11.08 9.53
CA TYR A 25 -5.54 -9.82 8.91
C TYR A 25 -4.40 -9.23 8.06
N TYR A 26 -3.18 -9.16 8.60
CA TYR A 26 -2.00 -8.69 7.88
C TYR A 26 -1.73 -9.49 6.61
N ASN A 27 -1.78 -10.83 6.68
CA ASN A 27 -1.54 -11.68 5.51
C ASN A 27 -2.59 -11.44 4.41
N ALA A 28 -3.86 -11.31 4.77
CA ALA A 28 -4.92 -10.95 3.82
C ALA A 28 -4.67 -9.56 3.22
N PHE A 29 -4.43 -8.56 4.06
CA PHE A 29 -4.13 -7.18 3.63
C PHE A 29 -2.93 -7.14 2.67
N LYS A 30 -1.84 -7.83 3.02
CA LYS A 30 -0.61 -7.89 2.22
C LYS A 30 -0.85 -8.49 0.85
N SER A 31 -1.67 -9.54 0.75
CA SER A 31 -2.03 -10.14 -0.54
C SER A 31 -2.77 -9.15 -1.44
N PHE A 32 -3.76 -8.42 -0.92
CA PHE A 32 -4.47 -7.39 -1.69
C PHE A 32 -3.56 -6.21 -2.05
N TRP A 33 -2.71 -5.80 -1.12
CA TRP A 33 -1.76 -4.70 -1.34
C TRP A 33 -0.75 -5.06 -2.43
N ASP A 34 -0.16 -6.25 -2.38
CA ASP A 34 0.79 -6.72 -3.37
C ASP A 34 0.18 -6.77 -4.76
N GLU A 35 -1.05 -7.28 -4.88
CA GLU A 35 -1.76 -7.24 -6.15
C GLU A 35 -2.01 -5.80 -6.61
N TYR A 36 -2.48 -4.92 -5.72
CA TYR A 36 -2.74 -3.51 -6.04
C TYR A 36 -1.49 -2.78 -6.57
N VAL A 37 -0.34 -2.98 -5.94
CA VAL A 37 0.89 -2.30 -6.35
C VAL A 37 1.44 -2.78 -7.69
N THR A 38 1.14 -4.02 -8.12
CA THR A 38 1.52 -4.47 -9.48
C THR A 38 0.90 -3.59 -10.56
N TYR A 39 -0.32 -3.10 -10.34
CA TYR A 39 -1.02 -2.19 -11.26
C TYR A 39 -0.60 -0.72 -11.11
N ARG A 40 0.08 -0.37 -10.02
CA ARG A 40 0.58 0.98 -9.71
C ARG A 40 2.08 1.12 -9.90
N THR A 41 2.69 0.21 -10.65
CA THR A 41 4.13 0.23 -10.93
C THR A 41 4.55 1.59 -11.47
N VAL A 42 5.50 2.23 -10.78
CA VAL A 42 6.06 3.52 -11.20
C VAL A 42 6.94 3.29 -12.41
N ILE A 43 6.65 3.97 -13.52
CA ILE A 43 7.48 3.91 -14.71
C ILE A 43 8.80 4.60 -14.40
N ARG A 44 9.91 3.85 -14.49
CA ARG A 44 11.26 4.42 -14.37
C ARG A 44 11.67 5.03 -15.72
N CYS A 45 12.26 6.23 -15.71
CA CYS A 45 12.81 6.80 -16.95
C CYS A 45 13.99 5.95 -17.40
N THR A 46 13.95 5.47 -18.63
CA THR A 46 15.06 4.76 -19.26
C THR A 46 16.10 5.72 -19.86
N CYS A 47 15.78 7.02 -19.90
CA CYS A 47 16.62 8.08 -20.44
C CYS A 47 17.92 8.34 -19.66
N GLY A 48 18.10 7.75 -18.47
CA GLY A 48 19.25 7.96 -17.61
C GLY A 48 19.29 9.30 -16.87
N ALA A 49 18.54 10.32 -17.31
CA ALA A 49 18.50 11.64 -16.68
C ALA A 49 18.01 11.60 -15.22
N CYS A 50 17.10 10.68 -14.89
CA CYS A 50 16.66 10.50 -13.51
C CYS A 50 17.73 9.85 -12.62
N ASN A 51 18.72 9.15 -13.18
CA ASN A 51 19.81 8.53 -12.40
C ASN A 51 20.85 9.56 -11.94
N SER A 52 20.98 10.68 -12.67
CA SER A 52 21.84 11.81 -12.29
C SER A 52 21.09 12.91 -11.54
N CYS A 53 19.77 12.77 -11.34
CA CYS A 53 18.99 13.70 -10.53
C CYS A 53 19.28 13.48 -9.05
N THR A 54 19.68 14.53 -8.33
CA THR A 54 19.85 14.50 -6.87
C THR A 54 18.52 14.55 -6.10
N CYS A 55 17.40 14.65 -6.82
CA CYS A 55 16.07 14.77 -6.26
C CYS A 55 15.53 13.49 -5.62
N ASN A 56 16.14 12.31 -5.90
CA ASN A 56 15.73 11.01 -5.36
C ASN A 56 14.22 10.73 -5.48
N ILE A 57 13.61 11.15 -6.60
CA ILE A 57 12.14 11.15 -6.76
C ILE A 57 11.53 9.75 -6.62
N PHE A 58 12.22 8.71 -7.09
CA PHE A 58 11.73 7.34 -6.96
C PHE A 58 11.70 6.88 -5.51
N ASP A 59 12.71 7.22 -4.72
CA ASP A 59 12.76 6.88 -3.29
C ASP A 59 11.62 7.57 -2.53
N ALA A 60 11.37 8.85 -2.84
CA ALA A 60 10.24 9.58 -2.27
C ALA A 60 8.88 8.94 -2.60
N ILE A 61 8.70 8.48 -3.85
CA ILE A 61 7.47 7.79 -4.26
C ILE A 61 7.33 6.44 -3.53
N TYR A 62 8.40 5.64 -3.42
CA TYR A 62 8.36 4.38 -2.69
C TYR A 62 8.09 4.57 -1.20
N ALA A 63 8.70 5.59 -0.57
CA ALA A 63 8.45 5.93 0.83
C ALA A 63 6.99 6.34 1.06
N ALA A 64 6.42 7.17 0.18
CA ALA A 64 5.01 7.54 0.25
C ALA A 64 4.08 6.32 0.09
N GLN A 65 4.41 5.40 -0.82
CA GLN A 65 3.65 4.16 -1.01
C GLN A 65 3.71 3.26 0.24
N GLN A 66 4.88 3.09 0.86
CA GLN A 66 5.02 2.33 2.10
C GLN A 66 4.24 2.97 3.25
N SER A 67 4.35 4.29 3.43
CA SER A 67 3.60 5.03 4.45
C SER A 67 2.10 4.84 4.29
N ASN A 68 1.59 4.91 3.06
CA ASN A 68 0.17 4.67 2.76
C ASN A 68 -0.27 3.23 3.06
N SER A 69 0.60 2.24 2.80
CA SER A 69 0.35 0.84 3.14
C SER A 69 0.18 0.66 4.65
N VAL A 70 1.14 1.17 5.41
CA VAL A 70 1.15 1.10 6.88
C VAL A 70 -0.08 1.78 7.44
N MET A 71 -0.39 3.00 7.00
CA MET A 71 -1.56 3.73 7.49
C MET A 71 -2.87 2.98 7.23
N LYS A 72 -3.05 2.43 6.02
CA LYS A 72 -4.27 1.65 5.68
C LYS A 72 -4.41 0.39 6.53
N PHE A 73 -3.29 -0.30 6.79
CA PHE A 73 -3.28 -1.45 7.68
C PHE A 73 -3.68 -1.05 9.11
N LEU A 74 -3.07 0.00 9.66
CA LEU A 74 -3.33 0.46 11.02
C LEU A 74 -4.77 0.92 11.24
N ILE A 75 -5.35 1.65 10.28
CA ILE A 75 -6.75 2.11 10.36
C ILE A 75 -7.72 0.92 10.46
N GLY A 76 -7.45 -0.18 9.76
CA GLY A 76 -8.30 -1.36 9.78
C GLY A 76 -8.09 -2.26 11.00
N LEU A 77 -7.11 -2.00 11.87
CA LEU A 77 -6.97 -2.74 13.12
C LEU A 77 -8.11 -2.42 14.10
N ASN A 78 -8.41 -3.39 14.95
CA ASN A 78 -9.39 -3.24 16.02
C ASN A 78 -9.00 -2.13 16.99
N ASP A 79 -9.99 -1.56 17.69
CA ASP A 79 -9.79 -0.42 18.60
C ASP A 79 -8.85 -0.68 19.79
N SER A 80 -8.59 -1.96 20.11
CA SER A 80 -7.54 -2.36 21.05
C SER A 80 -6.14 -1.87 20.63
N PHE A 81 -5.96 -1.54 19.35
CA PHE A 81 -4.72 -1.00 18.76
C PHE A 81 -4.82 0.50 18.44
N SER A 82 -5.81 1.21 18.99
CA SER A 82 -6.02 2.64 18.72
C SER A 82 -4.82 3.53 19.04
N SER A 83 -3.96 3.14 19.98
CA SER A 83 -2.73 3.85 20.33
C SER A 83 -1.62 3.75 19.28
N MET A 84 -1.75 2.83 18.32
CA MET A 84 -0.82 2.64 17.21
C MET A 84 -1.30 3.34 15.92
N ARG A 85 -2.51 3.91 15.91
CA ARG A 85 -3.06 4.70 14.79
C ARG A 85 -2.69 6.17 14.95
#